data_AF-A0ABD5IRL3-F1
#
_entry.id   AF-A0ABD5IRL3-F1
#
_cell.length_a   1.000
_cell.length_b   1.000
_cell.length_c   1.000
_cell.angle_alpha   90.00
_cell.angle_beta   90.00
_cell.angle_gamma   90.00
#
_symmetry.space_group_name_H-M   'P 1'
#
loop_
_entity.id
_entity.type
_entity.pdbx_description
1 polymer ?
#
loop_
_entity_poly.entity_id
_entity_poly.type
_entity_poly.pdbx_seq_one_letter_code
_entity_poly.pdbx_strand_id
1 'polypeptide(L)'
;MRQRERKQLRAKVNDYKMYSLVLLAIGALFYLGVILPDALEAGKKPLILIAIAAFLAASIYFLRRSASCRRMLEDEDEMSL
;
A
#
# COMPACT_ATOMS: atom_id res chain seq x y z
N MET A 1 29.28 3.67 -0.01
CA MET A 1 28.12 2.88 -0.53
C MET A 1 28.20 2.89 -2.05
N ARG A 2 28.25 1.72 -2.69
CA ARG A 2 28.48 1.63 -4.15
C ARG A 2 27.21 2.06 -4.88
N GLN A 3 27.32 2.88 -5.92
CA GLN A 3 26.20 3.37 -6.77
C GLN A 3 25.16 2.29 -7.16
N ARG A 4 25.57 1.02 -7.27
CA ARG A 4 24.68 -0.14 -7.51
C ARG A 4 23.70 -0.42 -6.35
N GLU A 5 24.14 -0.28 -5.10
CA GLU A 5 23.31 -0.48 -3.91
C GLU A 5 22.19 0.56 -3.84
N ARG A 6 22.49 1.83 -4.20
CA ARG A 6 21.49 2.91 -4.27
C ARG A 6 20.41 2.63 -5.34
N LYS A 7 20.80 2.14 -6.53
CA LYS A 7 19.84 1.77 -7.58
C LYS A 7 18.94 0.60 -7.18
N GLN A 8 19.48 -0.41 -6.49
CA GLN A 8 18.69 -1.53 -5.99
C GLN A 8 17.72 -1.13 -4.87
N LEU A 9 18.15 -0.25 -3.95
CA LEU A 9 17.29 0.31 -2.92
C LEU A 9 16.13 1.11 -3.54
N ARG A 10 16.41 1.95 -4.55
CA ARG A 10 15.39 2.74 -5.25
C ARG A 10 14.38 1.89 -6.01
N ALA A 11 14.84 0.84 -6.70
CA ALA A 11 13.96 -0.13 -7.36
C ALA A 11 13.02 -0.80 -6.35
N LYS A 12 13.57 -1.24 -5.21
CA LYS A 12 12.81 -1.90 -4.15
C LYS A 12 11.74 -0.98 -3.52
N VAL A 13 12.03 0.31 -3.37
CA VAL A 13 11.05 1.32 -2.89
C VAL A 13 9.89 1.49 -3.88
N ASN A 14 10.19 1.49 -5.17
CA ASN A 14 9.17 1.61 -6.21
C ASN A 14 8.24 0.38 -6.22
N ASP A 15 8.78 -0.81 -6.02
CA ASP A 15 7.98 -2.04 -5.91
C ASP A 15 7.03 -1.97 -4.72
N TYR A 16 7.51 -1.57 -3.53
CA TYR A 16 6.64 -1.40 -2.36
C TYR A 16 5.53 -0.37 -2.59
N LYS A 17 5.79 0.68 -3.37
CA LYS A 17 4.79 1.68 -3.73
C LYS A 17 3.71 1.08 -4.64
N MET A 18 4.11 0.31 -5.64
CA MET A 18 3.19 -0.34 -6.57
C MET A 18 2.33 -1.39 -5.85
N TYR A 19 2.93 -2.21 -4.98
CA TYR A 19 2.20 -3.16 -4.14
C TYR A 19 1.18 -2.47 -3.21
N SER A 20 1.55 -1.34 -2.62
CA SER A 20 0.62 -0.56 -1.78
C SER A 20 -0.58 -0.05 -2.56
N LEU A 21 -0.37 0.46 -3.78
CA LEU A 21 -1.44 0.95 -4.64
C LEU A 21 -2.37 -0.17 -5.09
N VAL A 22 -1.81 -1.34 -5.45
CA VAL A 22 -2.58 -2.53 -5.83
C VAL A 22 -3.42 -3.03 -4.66
N LEU A 23 -2.85 -3.11 -3.44
CA LEU A 23 -3.59 -3.51 -2.25
C LEU A 23 -4.74 -2.55 -1.92
N LEU A 24 -4.52 -1.24 -2.09
CA LEU A 24 -5.55 -0.21 -1.91
C LEU A 24 -6.69 -0.39 -2.92
N ALA A 25 -6.35 -0.61 -4.19
CA ALA A 25 -7.34 -0.82 -5.26
C ALA A 25 -8.18 -2.08 -5.01
N ILE A 26 -7.54 -3.19 -4.61
CA ILE A 26 -8.24 -4.42 -4.23
C ILE A 26 -9.16 -4.14 -3.04
N GLY A 27 -8.69 -3.48 -1.98
CA GLY A 27 -9.52 -3.12 -0.82
C GLY A 27 -10.73 -2.26 -1.18
N ALA A 28 -10.56 -1.28 -2.08
CA ALA A 28 -11.65 -0.44 -2.57
C ALA A 28 -12.70 -1.22 -3.38
N LEU A 29 -12.25 -2.13 -4.27
CA LEU A 29 -13.14 -2.99 -5.03
C LEU A 29 -13.93 -3.96 -4.13
N PHE A 30 -13.27 -4.54 -3.13
CA PHE A 30 -13.94 -5.39 -2.15
C PHE A 30 -15.01 -4.61 -1.35
N TYR A 31 -14.72 -3.37 -0.94
CA TYR A 31 -15.70 -2.50 -0.28
C TYR A 31 -16.90 -2.20 -1.17
N LEU A 32 -16.67 -1.91 -2.46
CA LEU A 32 -17.74 -1.72 -3.44
C LEU A 32 -18.57 -3.00 -3.66
N GLY A 33 -17.97 -4.19 -3.54
CA GLY A 33 -18.71 -5.46 -3.56
C GLY A 33 -19.61 -5.65 -2.34
N VAL A 34 -19.21 -5.16 -1.17
CA VAL A 34 -19.98 -5.29 0.09
C VAL A 34 -21.14 -4.30 0.18
N ILE A 35 -21.01 -3.10 -0.39
CA ILE A 35 -22.09 -2.10 -0.37
C ILE A 35 -23.26 -2.47 -1.29
N LEU A 36 -23.06 -3.42 -2.21
CA LEU A 36 -24.10 -3.90 -3.11
C LEU A 36 -25.16 -4.71 -2.32
N PRO A 37 -26.44 -4.29 -2.33
CA PRO A 37 -27.50 -5.04 -1.66
C PRO A 37 -27.68 -6.42 -2.30
N ASP A 38 -28.07 -7.42 -1.50
CA ASP A 38 -28.28 -8.82 -1.90
C ASP A 38 -27.05 -9.63 -2.35
N ALA A 39 -25.89 -9.00 -2.55
CA ALA A 39 -24.66 -9.70 -2.95
C ALA A 39 -24.05 -10.58 -1.83
N LEU A 40 -24.47 -10.39 -0.58
CA LEU A 40 -23.82 -11.02 0.58
C LEU A 40 -24.81 -11.27 1.72
N GLU A 41 -24.84 -12.52 2.22
CA GLU A 41 -25.63 -12.90 3.38
C GLU A 41 -25.34 -11.99 4.58
N ALA A 42 -26.40 -11.50 5.24
CA ALA A 42 -26.30 -10.54 6.33
C ALA A 42 -25.36 -10.99 7.48
N GLY A 43 -25.27 -12.31 7.74
CA GLY A 43 -24.38 -12.88 8.74
C GLY A 43 -22.88 -12.83 8.39
N LYS A 44 -22.52 -12.72 7.11
CA LYS A 44 -21.12 -12.70 6.64
C LYS A 44 -20.58 -11.28 6.41
N LYS A 45 -21.46 -10.29 6.29
CA LYS A 45 -21.12 -8.86 6.14
C LYS A 45 -20.11 -8.34 7.18
N PRO A 46 -20.27 -8.56 8.50
CA PRO A 46 -19.33 -8.02 9.49
C PRO A 46 -17.92 -8.62 9.39
N LEU A 47 -17.80 -9.93 9.10
CA LEU A 47 -16.50 -10.58 8.93
C LEU A 47 -15.74 -10.03 7.71
N ILE A 48 -16.45 -9.81 6.60
CA ILE A 48 -15.84 -9.30 5.36
C ILE A 48 -15.44 -7.84 5.52
N LEU A 49 -16.21 -7.03 6.25
CA LEU A 49 -15.83 -5.65 6.59
C LEU A 49 -14.56 -5.59 7.45
N ILE A 50 -14.41 -6.49 8.42
CA ILE A 50 -13.19 -6.59 9.24
C ILE A 50 -11.99 -6.96 8.36
N ALA A 51 -12.14 -7.92 7.44
CA ALA A 51 -11.10 -8.30 6.50
C ALA A 51 -10.69 -7.11 5.61
N ILE A 52 -11.66 -6.39 5.04
CA ILE A 52 -11.41 -5.18 4.23
C ILE A 52 -10.67 -4.11 5.05
N ALA A 53 -11.10 -3.87 6.28
CA ALA A 53 -10.43 -2.91 7.17
C ALA A 53 -8.98 -3.31 7.45
N ALA A 54 -8.70 -4.61 7.67
CA ALA A 54 -7.33 -5.12 7.85
C ALA A 54 -6.47 -4.93 6.58
N PHE A 55 -7.03 -5.22 5.40
CA PHE A 55 -6.35 -4.98 4.11
C PHE A 55 -6.06 -3.50 3.87
N LEU A 56 -7.00 -2.61 4.19
CA LEU A 56 -6.82 -1.16 4.10
C LEU A 56 -5.78 -0.65 5.10
N ALA A 57 -5.81 -1.12 6.34
CA ALA A 57 -4.82 -0.75 7.35
C ALA A 57 -3.40 -1.20 6.94
N ALA A 58 -3.26 -2.42 6.42
CA ALA A 58 -2.00 -2.90 5.86
C ALA A 58 -1.55 -2.04 4.67
N SER A 59 -2.47 -1.70 3.75
CA SER A 59 -2.19 -0.83 2.61
C SER A 59 -1.68 0.55 3.04
N ILE A 60 -2.32 1.17 4.04
CA ILE A 60 -1.91 2.48 4.57
C ILE A 60 -0.53 2.37 5.24
N TYR A 61 -0.28 1.28 5.98
CA TYR A 61 1.02 1.03 6.60
C TYR A 61 2.14 0.95 5.55
N PHE A 62 1.96 0.14 4.50
CA PHE A 62 2.94 0.03 3.41
C PHE A 62 3.11 1.35 2.65
N LEU A 63 2.02 2.10 2.44
CA LEU A 63 2.07 3.41 1.79
C LEU A 63 2.86 4.43 2.62
N ARG A 64 2.66 4.48 3.94
CA ARG A 64 3.42 5.35 4.85
C ARG A 64 4.90 4.96 4.90
N ARG A 65 5.20 3.66 4.93
CA ARG A 65 6.57 3.14 4.88
C ARG A 65 7.26 3.54 3.57
N SER A 66 6.57 3.41 2.44
CA SER A 66 7.06 3.82 1.12
C SER A 66 7.28 5.34 1.02
N ALA A 67 6.33 6.13 1.51
CA ALA A 67 6.44 7.59 1.53
C ALA A 67 7.61 8.08 2.40
N SER A 68 7.82 7.46 3.56
CA SER A 68 8.97 7.77 4.43
C SER A 68 10.30 7.41 3.77
N CYS A 69 10.35 6.29 3.03
CA CYS A 69 11.57 5.85 2.34
C CYS A 69 11.86 6.73 1.11
N ARG A 70 10.83 7.25 0.44
CA ARG A 70 10.99 8.22 -0.65
C ARG A 70 11.55 9.55 -0.17
N ARG A 71 11.07 10.06 0.97
CA ARG A 71 11.60 11.28 1.59
C ARG A 71 13.09 11.16 1.94
N MET A 72 13.50 10.03 2.50
CA MET A 72 14.94 9.78 2.78
C MET A 72 15.81 9.73 1.51
N LEU A 73 15.25 9.31 0.37
CA LEU A 73 15.98 9.31 -0.91
C LEU A 73 16.05 10.70 -1.54
N GLU A 74 15.02 11.54 -1.36
CA GLU A 74 15.00 12.94 -1.81
C GLU A 74 16.01 13.78 -1.00
N ASP A 75 16.05 13.63 0.33
CA ASP A 75 17.01 14.34 1.20
C ASP A 75 18.48 13.93 0.90
N GLU A 76 18.75 12.66 0.55
CA GLU A 76 20.09 12.20 0.16
C GLU A 76 20.52 12.69 -1.23
N ASP A 77 19.58 12.90 -2.16
CA ASP A 77 19.89 13.44 -3.49
C ASP A 77 20.17 14.95 -3.40
N GLU A 78 19.43 15.71 -2.56
CA GLU A 78 19.67 17.14 -2.33
C GLU A 78 20.96 17.44 -1.55
N MET A 79 21.38 16.57 -0.61
CA MET A 79 22.63 16.76 0.15
C MET A 79 23.89 16.31 -0.61
N SER A 80 23.73 15.73 -1.81
CA SER A 80 24.83 15.29 -2.69
C SER A 80 25.10 16.23 -3.87
N LEU A 81 24.41 17.38 -3.91
CA LEU A 81 24.56 18.47 -4.88
C LEU A 81 25.24 19.67 -4.20
#